data_AF-A0A2N1GWX4-F1
#
_entry.id   AF-A0A2N1GWX4-F1
#
_cell.length_a   1.000
_cell.length_b   1.000
_cell.length_c   1.000
_cell.angle_alpha   90.00
_cell.angle_beta   90.00
_cell.angle_gamma   90.00
#
_symmetry.space_group_name_H-M   'P 1'
#
loop_
_entity.id
_entity.type
_entity.pdbx_description
1 polymer ?
#
loop_
_entity_poly.entity_id
_entity_poly.type
_entity_poly.pdbx_seq_one_letter_code
_entity_poly.pdbx_strand_id
1 'polypeptide(L)'
;MAVALGAGYSGDMQLRMQNGHLLLSIKGALVWGAGVKGYLTFEVGYDSIVALTELVRQEMAANQYKDLEWVDGEAMDYLQKLSFLGATGIDVAFAYVRGYAIVKGIFEALTEGGRGGLIAYTLIRDKNQKAIRDWVFNLQPEALGPLLLTLCAPPKAFTPEQDEQAEVFDEEQTHLLQQRAIEKCLTWISSKANASLQFEESIIRMNRDGARPSQAGSVYCQNKLKLDTFMAERVLSLQVGTNDMRNRYRALVSTMGARLNDHCGYHTEYKGPAFAPIQKIKSTYKGPNID
;
A
#
# COMPACT_ATOMS: atom_id res chain seq x y z
N MET A 1 19.12 -17.04 -3.86
CA MET A 1 19.86 -16.03 -4.66
C MET A 1 18.83 -15.29 -5.47
N ALA A 2 18.58 -14.01 -5.17
CA ALA A 2 17.72 -13.15 -5.98
C ALA A 2 18.62 -12.47 -7.01
N VAL A 3 18.44 -12.81 -8.28
CA VAL A 3 19.07 -12.09 -9.39
C VAL A 3 18.27 -10.79 -9.52
N ALA A 4 18.88 -9.65 -9.23
CA ALA A 4 18.35 -8.37 -9.66
C ALA A 4 18.36 -8.37 -11.18
N LEU A 5 17.18 -8.43 -11.81
CA LEU A 5 17.04 -8.44 -13.26
C LEU A 5 17.24 -7.01 -13.76
N GLY A 6 18.50 -6.60 -13.86
CA GLY A 6 18.88 -5.30 -14.42
C GLY A 6 18.29 -5.10 -15.83
N ALA A 7 18.11 -3.83 -16.20
CA ALA A 7 17.41 -3.31 -17.39
C ALA A 7 17.79 -3.92 -18.77
N GLY A 8 18.74 -4.85 -18.85
CA GLY A 8 19.04 -5.64 -20.05
C GLY A 8 18.24 -6.94 -20.20
N TYR A 9 17.58 -7.44 -19.15
CA TYR A 9 16.83 -8.71 -19.16
C TYR A 9 15.33 -8.57 -19.48
N SER A 10 14.79 -7.35 -19.56
CA SER A 10 13.35 -7.11 -19.81
C SER A 10 12.86 -7.70 -21.14
N GLY A 11 13.74 -7.87 -22.13
CA GLY A 11 13.42 -8.54 -23.40
C GLY A 11 13.34 -10.07 -23.33
N ASP A 12 13.80 -10.67 -22.24
CA ASP A 12 13.94 -12.13 -22.14
C ASP A 12 12.87 -12.79 -21.26
N MET A 13 12.05 -12.01 -20.56
CA MET A 13 10.91 -12.47 -19.77
C MET A 13 9.66 -11.63 -20.08
N GLN A 14 8.48 -12.23 -20.01
CA GLN A 14 7.19 -11.53 -20.11
C GLN A 14 6.19 -12.19 -19.17
N LEU A 15 5.55 -11.41 -18.30
CA LEU A 15 4.44 -11.86 -17.47
C LEU A 15 3.16 -11.23 -18.01
N ARG A 16 2.18 -12.08 -18.34
CA ARG A 16 0.92 -11.64 -18.93
C ARG A 16 -0.29 -12.24 -18.24
N MET A 17 -1.41 -11.55 -18.32
CA MET A 17 -2.71 -12.12 -18.00
C MET A 17 -3.36 -12.68 -19.27
N GLN A 18 -3.82 -13.93 -19.22
CA GLN A 18 -4.61 -14.50 -20.31
C GLN A 18 -5.69 -15.42 -19.74
N ASN A 19 -6.95 -15.16 -20.09
CA ASN A 19 -8.12 -15.92 -19.62
C ASN A 19 -8.20 -16.05 -18.09
N GLY A 20 -7.71 -15.05 -17.35
CA GLY A 20 -7.68 -15.07 -15.87
C GLY A 20 -6.49 -15.81 -15.25
N HIS A 21 -5.56 -16.29 -16.07
CA HIS A 21 -4.34 -16.98 -15.63
C HIS A 21 -3.11 -16.12 -15.88
N LEU A 22 -2.15 -16.18 -14.95
CA LEU A 22 -0.84 -15.56 -15.15
C LEU A 22 0.03 -16.49 -15.98
N LEU A 23 0.54 -15.98 -17.10
CA LEU A 23 1.44 -16.68 -18.00
C LEU A 23 2.81 -16.03 -17.97
N LEU A 24 3.81 -16.79 -17.53
CA LEU A 24 5.21 -16.38 -17.57
C LEU A 24 5.88 -16.95 -18.82
N SER A 25 6.33 -16.06 -19.71
CA SER A 25 7.08 -16.40 -20.91
C SER A 25 8.55 -16.10 -20.73
N ILE A 26 9.43 -17.06 -20.99
CA ILE A 26 10.89 -16.92 -20.86
C ILE A 26 11.52 -17.26 -22.21
N LYS A 27 12.45 -16.44 -22.68
CA LYS A 27 13.13 -16.64 -23.96
C LYS A 27 13.91 -17.94 -23.95
N GLY A 28 13.72 -18.78 -24.96
CA GLY A 28 14.32 -20.12 -25.03
C GLY A 28 15.86 -20.12 -24.98
N ALA A 29 16.48 -19.04 -25.48
CA ALA A 29 17.93 -18.85 -25.40
C ALA A 29 18.48 -18.79 -23.97
N LEU A 30 17.68 -18.33 -22.99
CA LEU A 30 18.07 -18.33 -21.57
C LEU A 30 18.06 -19.73 -20.95
N VAL A 31 17.21 -20.63 -21.46
CA VAL A 31 17.00 -21.97 -20.89
C VAL A 31 17.91 -23.00 -21.55
N TRP A 32 18.11 -22.90 -22.87
CA TRP A 32 18.79 -23.92 -23.67
C TRP A 32 20.05 -23.43 -24.40
N GLY A 33 20.44 -22.17 -24.19
CA GLY A 33 21.66 -21.60 -24.73
C GLY A 33 21.53 -20.95 -26.11
N ALA A 34 22.66 -20.45 -26.61
CA ALA A 34 22.72 -19.68 -27.84
C ALA A 34 22.26 -20.51 -29.06
N GLY A 35 21.31 -19.96 -29.84
CA GLY A 35 20.80 -20.58 -31.07
C GLY A 35 19.31 -20.96 -31.02
N VAL A 36 18.73 -21.09 -29.83
CA VAL A 36 17.28 -21.35 -29.67
C VAL A 36 16.49 -20.04 -29.78
N LYS A 37 15.48 -20.04 -30.66
CA LYS A 37 14.55 -18.90 -30.87
C LYS A 37 13.20 -19.19 -30.22
N GLY A 38 12.46 -18.13 -29.88
CA GLY A 38 11.11 -18.21 -29.31
C GLY A 38 11.08 -18.12 -27.78
N TYR A 39 9.89 -18.36 -27.22
CA TYR A 39 9.62 -18.29 -25.79
C TYR A 39 8.99 -19.61 -25.30
N LEU A 40 9.32 -19.99 -24.07
CA LEU A 40 8.58 -20.97 -23.29
C LEU A 40 7.60 -20.26 -22.40
N THR A 41 6.31 -20.59 -22.53
CA THR A 41 5.25 -19.99 -21.73
C THR A 41 4.71 -21.02 -20.74
N PHE A 42 4.68 -20.63 -19.47
CA PHE A 42 4.20 -21.45 -18.37
C PHE A 42 3.06 -20.73 -17.67
N GLU A 43 2.01 -21.47 -17.35
CA GLU A 43 1.02 -21.00 -16.39
C GLU A 43 1.65 -20.99 -14.99
N VAL A 44 1.46 -19.90 -14.27
CA VAL A 44 1.95 -19.75 -12.90
C VAL A 44 1.08 -20.58 -11.96
N GLY A 45 1.66 -21.61 -11.34
CA GLY A 45 0.96 -22.41 -10.32
C GLY A 45 0.78 -21.66 -8.99
N TYR A 46 -0.21 -22.07 -8.19
CA TYR A 46 -0.49 -21.45 -6.89
C TYR A 46 0.68 -21.55 -5.90
N ASP A 47 1.50 -22.61 -5.94
CA ASP A 47 2.70 -22.74 -5.11
C ASP A 47 3.77 -21.68 -5.44
N SER A 48 3.72 -21.11 -6.65
CA SER A 48 4.73 -20.17 -7.15
C SER A 48 4.29 -18.71 -7.05
N ILE A 49 3.00 -18.42 -6.80
CA ILE A 49 2.48 -17.04 -6.86
C ILE A 49 3.12 -16.12 -5.82
N VAL A 50 3.41 -16.62 -4.62
CA VAL A 50 4.05 -15.83 -3.56
C VAL A 50 5.47 -15.45 -3.98
N ALA A 51 6.22 -16.38 -4.55
CA ALA A 51 7.58 -16.14 -5.03
C ALA A 51 7.59 -15.18 -6.24
N LEU A 52 6.64 -15.34 -7.17
CA LEU A 52 6.48 -14.43 -8.31
C LEU A 52 6.12 -13.02 -7.86
N THR A 53 5.18 -12.89 -6.92
CA THR A 53 4.76 -11.59 -6.38
C THR A 53 5.95 -10.89 -5.72
N GLU A 54 6.76 -11.62 -4.96
CA GLU A 54 7.97 -11.08 -4.34
C GLU A 54 9.03 -10.68 -5.38
N LEU A 55 9.22 -11.46 -6.45
CA LEU A 55 10.10 -11.08 -7.57
C LEU A 55 9.65 -9.74 -8.17
N VAL A 56 8.37 -9.62 -8.53
CA VAL A 56 7.84 -8.39 -9.12
C VAL A 56 8.01 -7.20 -8.17
N ARG A 57 7.77 -7.38 -6.86
CA ARG A 57 7.98 -6.34 -5.84
C ARG A 57 9.42 -5.87 -5.76
N GLN A 58 10.37 -6.79 -5.78
CA GLN A 58 11.80 -6.47 -5.73
C GLN A 58 12.22 -5.71 -6.98
N GLU A 59 11.76 -6.14 -8.15
CA GLU A 59 12.03 -5.44 -9.42
C GLU A 59 11.40 -4.05 -9.45
N MET A 60 10.16 -3.89 -8.97
CA MET A 60 9.54 -2.57 -8.83
C MET A 60 10.35 -1.68 -7.87
N ALA A 61 10.76 -2.18 -6.71
CA ALA A 61 11.56 -1.42 -5.76
C ALA A 61 12.92 -1.00 -6.35
N ALA A 62 13.56 -1.87 -7.14
CA ALA A 62 14.80 -1.57 -7.85
C ALA A 62 14.60 -0.53 -8.97
N ASN A 63 13.45 -0.59 -9.66
CA ASN A 63 13.07 0.34 -10.73
C ASN A 63 12.31 1.59 -10.22
N GLN A 64 12.50 1.97 -8.95
CA GLN A 64 11.89 3.16 -8.35
C GLN A 64 10.35 3.21 -8.46
N TYR A 65 9.70 2.04 -8.44
CA TYR A 65 8.26 1.84 -8.58
C TYR A 65 7.67 2.38 -9.90
N LYS A 66 8.49 2.41 -10.96
CA LYS A 66 8.01 2.59 -12.33
C LYS A 66 7.48 1.27 -12.87
N ASP A 67 6.57 1.37 -13.83
CA ASP A 67 6.00 0.22 -14.51
C ASP A 67 7.10 -0.68 -15.10
N LEU A 68 6.92 -1.98 -14.94
CA LEU A 68 7.85 -2.98 -15.46
C LEU A 68 7.43 -3.34 -16.88
N GLU A 69 8.25 -3.02 -17.88
CA GLU A 69 7.93 -3.27 -19.30
C GLU A 69 7.61 -4.74 -19.61
N TRP A 70 8.16 -5.66 -18.81
CA TRP A 70 7.97 -7.10 -18.98
C TRP A 70 6.70 -7.64 -18.29
N VAL A 71 5.99 -6.83 -17.49
CA VAL A 71 4.74 -7.21 -16.83
C VAL A 71 3.62 -6.41 -17.46
N ASP A 72 2.64 -7.08 -18.08
CA ASP A 72 1.49 -6.36 -18.61
C ASP A 72 0.63 -5.72 -17.50
N GLY A 73 -0.18 -4.73 -17.87
CA GLY A 73 -0.94 -3.94 -16.90
C GLY A 73 -1.94 -4.75 -16.09
N GLU A 74 -2.57 -5.78 -16.68
CA GLU A 74 -3.55 -6.61 -15.98
C GLU A 74 -2.88 -7.58 -15.00
N ALA A 75 -1.74 -8.16 -15.38
CA ALA A 75 -0.92 -8.98 -14.49
C ALA A 75 -0.38 -8.15 -13.33
N MET A 76 0.11 -6.93 -13.60
CA MET A 76 0.58 -6.01 -12.57
C MET A 76 -0.53 -5.67 -11.58
N ASP A 77 -1.71 -5.30 -12.08
CA ASP A 77 -2.87 -4.98 -11.24
C ASP A 77 -3.30 -6.17 -10.37
N TYR A 78 -3.28 -7.38 -10.92
CA TYR A 78 -3.58 -8.58 -10.14
C TYR A 78 -2.57 -8.80 -9.01
N LEU A 79 -1.27 -8.71 -9.32
CA LEU A 79 -0.21 -8.88 -8.32
C LEU A 79 -0.25 -7.81 -7.22
N GLN A 80 -0.61 -6.56 -7.56
CA GLN A 80 -0.80 -5.48 -6.59
C GLN A 80 -2.00 -5.74 -5.67
N LYS A 81 -3.10 -6.29 -6.19
CA LYS A 81 -4.25 -6.69 -5.35
C LYS A 81 -3.93 -7.87 -4.45
N LEU A 82 -3.25 -8.91 -4.96
CA LEU A 82 -2.75 -10.02 -4.13
C LEU A 82 -1.82 -9.52 -3.03
N SER A 83 -0.94 -8.57 -3.37
CA SER A 83 -0.04 -7.89 -2.45
C SER A 83 -0.78 -7.18 -1.31
N PHE A 84 -1.86 -6.46 -1.63
CA PHE A 84 -2.74 -5.84 -0.64
C PHE A 84 -3.40 -6.89 0.26
N LEU A 85 -3.97 -7.96 -0.30
CA LEU A 85 -4.62 -9.01 0.49
C LEU A 85 -3.66 -9.68 1.48
N GLY A 86 -2.43 -9.98 1.05
CA GLY A 86 -1.39 -10.51 1.93
C GLY A 86 -1.05 -9.58 3.09
N ALA A 87 -1.01 -8.26 2.82
CA ALA A 87 -0.79 -7.24 3.86
C ALA A 87 -1.97 -7.14 4.86
N THR A 88 -3.18 -7.54 4.46
CA THR A 88 -4.34 -7.63 5.35
C THR A 88 -4.53 -9.01 5.98
N GLY A 89 -3.49 -9.87 5.95
CA GLY A 89 -3.51 -11.19 6.58
C GLY A 89 -4.26 -12.29 5.82
N ILE A 90 -4.70 -12.02 4.58
CA ILE A 90 -5.33 -13.02 3.73
C ILE A 90 -4.25 -13.88 3.07
N ASP A 91 -4.44 -15.20 3.05
CA ASP A 91 -3.54 -16.11 2.36
C ASP A 91 -3.55 -15.86 0.85
N VAL A 92 -2.40 -15.46 0.31
CA VAL A 92 -2.25 -15.05 -1.10
C VAL A 92 -2.34 -16.24 -2.05
N ALA A 93 -1.83 -17.41 -1.67
CA ALA A 93 -1.92 -18.60 -2.51
C ALA A 93 -3.38 -19.07 -2.60
N PHE A 94 -4.10 -19.06 -1.48
CA PHE A 94 -5.53 -19.35 -1.47
C PHE A 94 -6.33 -18.32 -2.27
N ALA A 95 -6.05 -17.02 -2.08
CA ALA A 95 -6.71 -15.96 -2.83
C ALA A 95 -6.46 -16.09 -4.35
N TYR A 96 -5.24 -16.46 -4.74
CA TYR A 96 -4.87 -16.71 -6.14
C TYR A 96 -5.69 -17.84 -6.76
N VAL A 97 -5.86 -18.97 -6.06
CA VAL A 97 -6.69 -20.11 -6.52
C VAL A 97 -8.14 -19.70 -6.78
N ARG A 98 -8.67 -18.69 -6.07
CA ARG A 98 -10.03 -18.17 -6.28
C ARG A 98 -10.18 -17.35 -7.57
N GLY A 99 -9.06 -17.04 -8.23
CA GLY A 99 -9.02 -16.31 -9.49
C GLY A 99 -9.14 -14.80 -9.33
N TYR A 100 -8.78 -14.11 -10.41
CA TYR A 100 -8.62 -12.67 -10.40
C TYR A 100 -9.91 -11.90 -10.04
N ALA A 101 -11.07 -12.31 -10.56
CA ALA A 101 -12.34 -11.65 -10.28
C ALA A 101 -12.69 -11.63 -8.79
N ILE A 102 -12.43 -12.72 -8.07
CA ILE A 102 -12.68 -12.80 -6.63
C ILE A 102 -11.69 -11.92 -5.86
N VAL A 103 -10.40 -11.95 -6.22
CA VAL A 103 -9.39 -11.10 -5.60
C VAL A 103 -9.71 -9.62 -5.78
N LYS A 104 -10.13 -9.22 -6.98
CA LYS A 104 -10.59 -7.87 -7.26
C LYS A 104 -11.80 -7.49 -6.40
N GLY A 105 -12.80 -8.36 -6.30
CA GLY A 105 -13.97 -8.12 -5.45
C GLY A 105 -13.62 -7.95 -3.96
N ILE A 106 -12.70 -8.76 -3.43
CA ILE A 106 -12.24 -8.62 -2.04
C ILE A 106 -11.48 -7.32 -1.84
N PHE A 107 -10.55 -6.98 -2.75
CA PHE A 107 -9.82 -5.71 -2.69
C PHE A 107 -10.77 -4.51 -2.70
N GLU A 108 -11.75 -4.50 -3.61
CA GLU A 108 -12.76 -3.43 -3.70
C GLU A 108 -13.59 -3.34 -2.41
N ALA A 109 -14.05 -4.48 -1.87
CA ALA A 109 -14.83 -4.52 -0.64
C ALA A 109 -14.04 -4.02 0.60
N LEU A 110 -12.72 -4.26 0.63
CA LEU A 110 -11.85 -3.77 1.69
C LEU A 110 -11.55 -2.28 1.55
N THR A 111 -11.51 -1.74 0.33
CA THR A 111 -11.16 -0.34 0.04
C THR A 111 -12.35 0.60 -0.13
N GLU A 112 -13.58 0.09 -0.22
CA GLU A 112 -14.82 0.89 -0.35
C GLU A 112 -15.14 1.74 0.90
N GLY A 113 -14.48 1.46 2.02
CA GLY A 113 -14.56 2.23 3.26
C GLY A 113 -15.30 1.50 4.39
N GLY A 114 -15.05 1.92 5.63
CA GLY A 114 -15.65 1.29 6.83
C GLY A 114 -15.01 -0.03 7.27
N ARG A 115 -14.06 -0.58 6.51
CA ARG A 115 -13.25 -1.75 6.90
C ARG A 115 -11.93 -1.39 7.59
N GLY A 116 -11.62 -0.10 7.74
CA GLY A 116 -10.38 0.39 8.36
C GLY A 116 -10.16 -0.18 9.77
N GLY A 117 -11.21 -0.27 10.59
CA GLY A 117 -11.12 -0.87 11.94
C GLY A 117 -10.75 -2.34 11.93
N LEU A 118 -11.40 -3.15 11.07
CA LEU A 118 -11.10 -4.57 10.91
C LEU A 118 -9.68 -4.81 10.38
N ILE A 119 -9.25 -4.07 9.36
CA ILE A 119 -7.88 -4.19 8.83
C ILE A 119 -6.87 -3.78 9.90
N ALA A 120 -7.14 -2.69 10.64
CA ALA A 120 -6.29 -2.26 11.74
C ALA A 120 -6.20 -3.32 12.85
N TYR A 121 -7.31 -3.98 13.18
CA TYR A 121 -7.33 -5.10 14.13
C TYR A 121 -6.39 -6.22 13.70
N THR A 122 -6.48 -6.68 12.44
CA THR A 122 -5.60 -7.72 11.90
C THR A 122 -4.14 -7.30 11.94
N LEU A 123 -3.81 -6.10 11.48
CA LEU A 123 -2.43 -5.56 11.50
C LEU A 123 -1.84 -5.48 12.91
N ILE A 124 -2.66 -5.27 13.93
CA ILE A 124 -2.19 -5.15 15.32
C ILE A 124 -2.17 -6.48 16.07
N ARG A 125 -3.22 -7.30 15.93
CA ARG A 125 -3.52 -8.42 16.84
C ARG A 125 -3.45 -9.80 16.23
N ASP A 126 -3.42 -9.94 14.90
CA ASP A 126 -3.37 -11.25 14.26
C ASP A 126 -2.17 -12.08 14.72
N LYS A 127 -2.33 -13.39 14.89
CA LYS A 127 -1.27 -14.26 15.41
C LYS A 127 -0.10 -14.40 14.44
N ASN A 128 -0.33 -14.23 13.13
CA ASN A 128 0.66 -14.33 12.08
C ASN A 128 1.31 -12.98 11.76
N GLN A 129 1.72 -12.24 12.80
CA GLN A 129 2.36 -10.92 12.66
C GLN A 129 3.59 -10.94 11.76
N LYS A 130 4.34 -12.04 11.73
CA LYS A 130 5.53 -12.16 10.89
C LYS A 130 5.17 -12.11 9.41
N ALA A 131 4.21 -12.92 8.97
CA ALA A 131 3.80 -12.93 7.57
C ALA A 131 3.22 -11.57 7.15
N ILE A 132 2.35 -10.98 7.98
CA ILE A 132 1.77 -9.65 7.73
C ILE A 132 2.88 -8.60 7.58
N ARG A 133 3.86 -8.60 8.51
CA ARG A 133 5.01 -7.70 8.43
C ARG A 133 5.78 -7.88 7.12
N ASP A 134 6.07 -9.11 6.73
CA ASP A 134 6.83 -9.40 5.50
C ASP A 134 6.05 -8.89 4.27
N TRP A 135 4.72 -9.06 4.24
CA TRP A 135 3.86 -8.51 3.19
C TRP A 135 3.84 -6.97 3.17
N VAL A 136 3.72 -6.31 4.32
CA VAL A 136 3.70 -4.83 4.41
C VAL A 136 5.06 -4.24 4.09
N PHE A 137 6.16 -4.86 4.53
CA PHE A 137 7.53 -4.41 4.30
C PHE A 137 7.84 -4.27 2.80
N ASN A 138 7.34 -5.20 1.99
CA ASN A 138 7.53 -5.21 0.53
C ASN A 138 6.31 -4.72 -0.26
N LEU A 139 5.34 -4.10 0.41
CA LEU A 139 4.12 -3.62 -0.24
C LEU A 139 4.43 -2.48 -1.20
N GLN A 140 4.05 -2.63 -2.46
CA GLN A 140 4.24 -1.61 -3.48
C GLN A 140 3.40 -0.35 -3.15
N PRO A 141 3.82 0.85 -3.56
CA PRO A 141 3.04 2.07 -3.37
C PRO A 141 1.58 2.00 -3.84
N GLU A 142 1.32 1.27 -4.91
CA GLU A 142 -0.01 1.00 -5.46
C GLU A 142 -0.91 0.21 -4.53
N ALA A 143 -0.34 -0.58 -3.62
CA ALA A 143 -1.09 -1.33 -2.62
C ALA A 143 -1.04 -0.67 -1.24
N LEU A 144 0.09 -0.04 -0.89
CA LEU A 144 0.27 0.65 0.38
C LEU A 144 -0.54 1.96 0.45
N GLY A 145 -0.68 2.68 -0.67
CA GLY A 145 -1.54 3.86 -0.76
C GLY A 145 -3.01 3.57 -0.42
N PRO A 146 -3.68 2.62 -1.09
CA PRO A 146 -5.04 2.20 -0.74
C PRO A 146 -5.17 1.68 0.70
N LEU A 147 -4.15 0.98 1.21
CA LEU A 147 -4.13 0.51 2.59
C LEU A 147 -4.15 1.70 3.57
N LEU A 148 -3.26 2.68 3.39
CA LEU A 148 -3.22 3.89 4.21
C LEU A 148 -4.52 4.70 4.09
N LEU A 149 -5.07 4.80 2.88
CA LEU A 149 -6.37 5.46 2.66
C LEU A 149 -7.47 4.80 3.50
N THR A 150 -7.52 3.47 3.48
CA THR A 150 -8.53 2.67 4.18
C THR A 150 -8.37 2.77 5.69
N LEU A 151 -7.12 2.75 6.18
CA LEU A 151 -6.82 2.94 7.59
C LEU A 151 -7.15 4.38 8.05
N CYS A 152 -7.07 5.38 7.17
CA CYS A 152 -7.51 6.75 7.43
C CYS A 152 -8.98 7.04 7.15
N ALA A 153 -9.79 6.02 6.86
CA ALA A 153 -11.23 6.21 6.75
C ALA A 153 -11.83 6.60 8.12
N PRO A 154 -12.93 7.37 8.14
CA PRO A 154 -13.63 7.70 9.38
C PRO A 154 -13.83 6.46 10.26
N PRO A 155 -13.45 6.51 11.55
CA PRO A 155 -13.61 5.38 12.45
C PRO A 155 -15.07 4.96 12.53
N LYS A 156 -15.32 3.66 12.55
CA LYS A 156 -16.65 3.08 12.73
C LYS A 156 -16.54 1.95 13.74
N ALA A 157 -17.47 1.93 14.69
CA ALA A 157 -17.55 0.81 15.62
C ALA A 157 -17.64 -0.53 14.87
N PHE A 158 -16.97 -1.55 15.37
CA PHE A 158 -16.95 -2.87 14.75
C PHE A 158 -16.76 -3.97 15.80
N THR A 159 -17.06 -5.19 15.38
CA THR A 159 -16.90 -6.39 16.19
C THR A 159 -16.13 -7.42 15.35
N PRO A 160 -14.92 -7.85 15.77
CA PRO A 160 -14.20 -8.91 15.09
C PRO A 160 -14.96 -10.24 15.20
N GLU A 161 -14.97 -11.03 14.12
CA GLU A 161 -15.68 -12.32 14.07
C GLU A 161 -14.94 -13.46 14.79
N GLN A 162 -13.80 -13.18 15.47
CA GLN A 162 -12.83 -14.20 15.88
C GLN A 162 -12.92 -14.72 17.33
N ASP A 163 -13.85 -14.27 18.18
CA ASP A 163 -13.95 -14.77 19.56
C ASP A 163 -15.40 -15.02 20.01
N GLU A 164 -15.62 -16.10 20.77
CA GLU A 164 -16.89 -16.43 21.46
C GLU A 164 -17.32 -15.35 22.47
N GLN A 165 -16.39 -14.45 22.83
CA GLN A 165 -16.62 -13.20 23.56
C GLN A 165 -16.17 -12.03 22.67
N ALA A 166 -16.97 -11.72 21.65
CA ALA A 166 -16.59 -10.73 20.65
C ALA A 166 -16.41 -9.34 21.30
N GLU A 167 -15.15 -8.89 21.40
CA GLU A 167 -14.80 -7.56 21.88
C GLU A 167 -15.40 -6.52 20.92
N VAL A 168 -16.33 -5.71 21.43
CA VAL A 168 -16.90 -4.61 20.66
C VAL A 168 -15.97 -3.41 20.77
N PHE A 169 -15.55 -2.88 19.63
CA PHE A 169 -14.77 -1.65 19.56
C PHE A 169 -15.68 -0.48 19.24
N ASP A 170 -15.69 0.53 20.10
CA ASP A 170 -16.35 1.80 19.81
C ASP A 170 -15.52 2.64 18.80
N GLU A 171 -16.03 3.82 18.43
CA GLU A 171 -15.37 4.70 17.46
C GLU A 171 -14.00 5.21 17.93
N GLU A 172 -13.84 5.56 19.21
CA GLU A 172 -12.56 6.07 19.74
C GLU A 172 -11.50 4.96 19.80
N GLN A 173 -11.90 3.77 20.24
CA GLN A 173 -11.07 2.57 20.26
C GLN A 173 -10.66 2.16 18.84
N THR A 174 -11.59 2.22 17.90
CA THR A 174 -11.33 1.97 16.48
C THR A 174 -10.35 2.98 15.91
N HIS A 175 -10.53 4.27 16.22
CA HIS A 175 -9.62 5.31 15.78
C HIS A 175 -8.21 5.08 16.31
N LEU A 176 -8.08 4.79 17.61
CA LEU A 176 -6.78 4.49 18.20
C LEU A 176 -6.13 3.25 17.56
N LEU A 177 -6.93 2.23 17.25
CA LEU A 177 -6.45 1.01 16.57
C LEU A 177 -5.95 1.32 15.16
N GLN A 178 -6.68 2.12 14.39
CA GLN A 178 -6.26 2.61 13.07
C GLN A 178 -4.97 3.43 13.15
N GLN A 179 -4.85 4.34 14.12
CA GLN A 179 -3.61 5.12 14.32
C GLN A 179 -2.41 4.21 14.62
N ARG A 180 -2.60 3.22 15.50
CA ARG A 180 -1.55 2.22 15.80
C ARG A 180 -1.18 1.41 14.56
N ALA A 181 -2.16 1.00 13.75
CA ALA A 181 -1.90 0.23 12.54
C ALA A 181 -1.09 1.05 11.52
N ILE A 182 -1.45 2.33 11.30
CA ILE A 182 -0.69 3.24 10.44
C ILE A 182 0.75 3.38 10.94
N GLU A 183 0.96 3.70 12.22
CA GLU A 183 2.30 3.84 12.79
C GLU A 183 3.13 2.57 12.66
N LYS A 184 2.52 1.40 12.85
CA LYS A 184 3.18 0.10 12.73
C LYS A 184 3.58 -0.21 11.29
N CYS A 185 2.70 0.02 10.32
CA CYS A 185 3.03 -0.12 8.89
C CYS A 185 4.20 0.79 8.50
N LEU A 186 4.17 2.05 8.94
CA LEU A 186 5.24 3.01 8.66
C LEU A 186 6.57 2.64 9.36
N THR A 187 6.50 2.08 10.56
CA THR A 187 7.69 1.56 11.28
C THR A 187 8.31 0.37 10.56
N TRP A 188 7.50 -0.52 9.98
CA TRP A 188 8.04 -1.66 9.22
C TRP A 188 8.79 -1.18 7.98
N ILE A 189 8.19 -0.32 7.16
CA ILE A 189 8.82 0.15 5.93
C ILE A 189 10.00 1.09 6.18
N SER A 190 10.06 1.81 7.31
CA SER A 190 11.12 2.79 7.59
C SER A 190 12.52 2.19 7.69
N SER A 191 12.61 0.86 7.88
CA SER A 191 13.88 0.14 7.90
C SER A 191 14.44 -0.20 6.52
N LYS A 192 13.69 0.09 5.45
CA LYS A 192 14.08 -0.21 4.06
C LYS A 192 15.01 0.87 3.50
N ALA A 193 15.97 0.46 2.66
CA ALA A 193 16.92 1.40 2.04
C ALA A 193 16.22 2.48 1.18
N ASN A 194 15.10 2.14 0.53
CA ASN A 194 14.30 3.06 -0.28
C ASN A 194 13.00 3.51 0.43
N ALA A 195 12.98 3.51 1.77
CA ALA A 195 11.80 3.84 2.57
C ALA A 195 11.18 5.20 2.20
N SER A 196 12.01 6.23 1.99
CA SER A 196 11.51 7.57 1.60
C SER A 196 10.71 7.53 0.29
N LEU A 197 11.25 6.86 -0.74
CA LEU A 197 10.56 6.74 -2.03
C LEU A 197 9.28 5.92 -1.91
N GLN A 198 9.32 4.79 -1.20
CA GLN A 198 8.15 3.95 -0.98
C GLN A 198 7.05 4.73 -0.26
N PHE A 199 7.41 5.47 0.79
CA PHE A 199 6.48 6.32 1.53
C PHE A 199 5.89 7.41 0.65
N GLU A 200 6.71 8.22 -0.02
CA GLU A 200 6.25 9.35 -0.82
C GLU A 200 5.33 8.93 -1.97
N GLU A 201 5.70 7.87 -2.71
CA GLU A 201 4.84 7.33 -3.76
C GLU A 201 3.56 6.71 -3.19
N SER A 202 3.60 6.11 -1.99
CA SER A 202 2.39 5.59 -1.33
C SER A 202 1.43 6.72 -0.95
N ILE A 203 1.96 7.85 -0.46
CA ILE A 203 1.14 9.03 -0.16
C ILE A 203 0.55 9.63 -1.44
N ILE A 204 1.33 9.69 -2.54
CA ILE A 204 0.81 10.12 -3.86
C ILE A 204 -0.33 9.20 -4.32
N ARG A 205 -0.16 7.89 -4.15
CA ARG A 205 -1.10 6.83 -4.56
C ARG A 205 -2.14 6.50 -3.50
N MET A 206 -2.31 7.36 -2.48
CA MET A 206 -3.29 7.18 -1.40
C MET A 206 -4.73 7.50 -1.88
N ASN A 207 -5.16 6.78 -2.90
CA ASN A 207 -6.50 6.79 -3.49
C ASN A 207 -7.04 5.34 -3.56
N ARG A 208 -8.29 5.16 -4.00
CA ARG A 208 -8.97 3.85 -3.98
C ARG A 208 -8.23 2.78 -4.80
N ASP A 209 -7.71 3.18 -5.95
CA ASP A 209 -7.18 2.25 -6.95
C ASP A 209 -5.65 2.13 -6.91
N GLY A 210 -4.98 2.90 -6.06
CA GLY A 210 -3.50 2.93 -6.01
C GLY A 210 -2.86 3.58 -7.24
N ALA A 211 -3.68 4.18 -8.10
CA ALA A 211 -3.24 4.80 -9.34
C ALA A 211 -2.40 6.04 -9.03
N ARG A 212 -1.39 6.31 -9.86
CA ARG A 212 -0.64 7.57 -9.76
C ARG A 212 -1.44 8.68 -10.44
N PRO A 213 -1.87 9.72 -9.72
CA PRO A 213 -2.61 10.82 -10.33
C PRO A 213 -1.65 11.79 -11.04
N SER A 214 -2.18 12.55 -11.99
CA SER A 214 -1.54 13.79 -12.46
C SER A 214 -1.42 14.80 -11.30
N GLN A 215 -0.46 15.72 -11.36
CA GLN A 215 -0.19 16.69 -10.28
C GLN A 215 0.20 15.99 -8.96
N ALA A 216 1.06 14.97 -9.05
CA ALA A 216 1.48 14.12 -7.96
C ALA A 216 1.98 14.92 -6.74
N GLY A 217 2.69 16.03 -6.94
CA GLY A 217 3.12 16.91 -5.85
C GLY A 217 1.97 17.55 -5.07
N SER A 218 0.93 18.01 -5.76
CA SER A 218 -0.27 18.56 -5.10
C SER A 218 -1.03 17.47 -4.35
N VAL A 219 -1.20 16.31 -4.96
CA VAL A 219 -1.89 15.17 -4.34
C VAL A 219 -1.11 14.66 -3.12
N TYR A 220 0.22 14.62 -3.18
CA TYR A 220 1.07 14.31 -2.03
C TYR A 220 0.72 15.22 -0.84
N CYS A 221 0.69 16.53 -1.01
CA CYS A 221 0.37 17.46 0.09
C CYS A 221 -1.06 17.29 0.61
N GLN A 222 -2.04 17.02 -0.26
CA GLN A 222 -3.43 16.76 0.16
C GLN A 222 -3.53 15.48 1.00
N ASN A 223 -2.93 14.39 0.52
CA ASN A 223 -2.95 13.10 1.19
C ASN A 223 -2.13 13.11 2.48
N LYS A 224 -0.99 13.80 2.48
CA LYS A 224 -0.17 14.01 3.68
C LYS A 224 -0.94 14.77 4.76
N LEU A 225 -1.63 15.85 4.39
CA LEU A 225 -2.49 16.59 5.33
C LEU A 225 -3.58 15.69 5.91
N LYS A 226 -4.27 14.90 5.07
CA LYS A 226 -5.30 13.96 5.52
C LYS A 226 -4.76 12.96 6.54
N LEU A 227 -3.63 12.33 6.23
CA LEU A 227 -2.97 11.36 7.11
C LEU A 227 -2.52 12.02 8.42
N ASP A 228 -1.89 13.21 8.35
CA ASP A 228 -1.42 13.94 9.52
C ASP A 228 -2.56 14.40 10.43
N THR A 229 -3.66 14.92 9.86
CA THR A 229 -4.84 15.31 10.63
C THR A 229 -5.45 14.11 11.34
N PHE A 230 -5.60 12.97 10.65
CA PHE A 230 -6.12 11.74 11.24
C PHE A 230 -5.24 11.23 12.39
N MET A 231 -3.92 11.31 12.24
CA MET A 231 -2.94 10.86 13.25
C MET A 231 -2.75 11.86 14.40
N ALA A 232 -3.04 13.15 14.18
CA ALA A 232 -2.93 14.19 15.19
C ALA A 232 -4.08 14.15 16.21
N GLU A 233 -5.21 13.54 15.86
CA GLU A 233 -6.35 13.44 16.76
C GLU A 233 -6.00 12.67 18.03
N ARG A 234 -6.27 13.28 19.18
CA ARG A 234 -5.82 12.83 20.51
C ARG A 234 -6.83 11.87 21.16
N VAL A 235 -7.39 10.95 20.38
CA VAL A 235 -8.29 9.92 20.90
C VAL A 235 -7.63 9.13 22.03
N LEU A 236 -8.35 8.94 23.14
CA LEU A 236 -7.88 8.17 24.29
C LEU A 236 -6.48 8.61 24.81
N SER A 237 -6.16 9.91 24.76
CA SER A 237 -4.79 10.43 25.01
C SER A 237 -4.22 10.21 26.41
N LEU A 238 -5.07 9.85 27.38
CA LEU A 238 -4.67 9.53 28.75
C LEU A 238 -4.16 8.09 28.89
N GLN A 239 -4.43 7.22 27.90
CA GLN A 239 -3.89 5.86 27.89
C GLN A 239 -2.38 5.88 27.61
N VAL A 240 -1.65 5.05 28.37
CA VAL A 240 -0.19 4.93 28.30
C VAL A 240 0.26 4.59 26.87
N GLY A 241 1.31 5.26 26.41
CA GLY A 241 1.95 5.01 25.11
C GLY A 241 1.22 5.55 23.87
N THR A 242 -0.01 6.09 24.00
CA THR A 242 -0.77 6.61 22.85
C THR A 242 -0.15 7.86 22.24
N ASN A 243 0.30 8.80 23.07
CA ASN A 243 0.98 10.00 22.60
C ASN A 243 2.38 9.69 22.06
N ASP A 244 3.07 8.69 22.61
CA ASP A 244 4.38 8.24 22.12
C ASP A 244 4.25 7.65 20.71
N MET A 245 3.20 6.88 20.44
CA MET A 245 2.88 6.40 19.09
C MET A 245 2.71 7.56 18.11
N ARG A 246 1.96 8.60 18.48
CA ARG A 246 1.79 9.79 17.62
C ARG A 246 3.11 10.53 17.39
N ASN A 247 3.98 10.58 18.39
CA ASN A 247 5.32 11.17 18.27
C ASN A 247 6.22 10.35 17.34
N ARG A 248 6.20 9.01 17.45
CA ARG A 248 6.92 8.12 16.53
C ARG A 248 6.41 8.29 15.10
N TYR A 249 5.09 8.30 14.90
CA TYR A 249 4.50 8.62 13.60
C TYR A 249 5.06 9.93 13.01
N ARG A 250 5.05 11.03 13.78
CA ARG A 250 5.58 12.33 13.32
C ARG A 250 7.06 12.25 12.91
N ALA A 251 7.89 11.56 13.71
CA ALA A 251 9.30 11.37 13.40
C ALA A 251 9.52 10.55 12.11
N LEU A 252 8.74 9.47 11.94
CA LEU A 252 8.78 8.61 10.75
C LEU A 252 8.43 9.39 9.48
N VAL A 253 7.30 10.10 9.48
CA VAL A 253 6.85 10.84 8.28
C VAL A 253 7.66 12.10 8.00
N SER A 254 8.29 12.69 9.02
CA SER A 254 9.27 13.78 8.84
C SER A 254 10.49 13.27 8.09
N THR A 255 11.02 12.11 8.50
CA THR A 255 12.21 11.49 7.89
C THR A 255 11.92 10.95 6.50
N MET A 256 10.89 10.11 6.35
CA MET A 256 10.61 9.45 5.08
C MET A 256 10.07 10.42 4.01
N GLY A 257 9.33 11.45 4.40
CA GLY A 257 8.79 12.45 3.47
C GLY A 257 9.68 13.67 3.23
N ALA A 258 10.92 13.66 3.74
CA ALA A 258 11.78 14.84 3.81
C ALA A 258 11.99 15.54 2.44
N ARG A 259 11.97 14.80 1.33
CA ARG A 259 12.17 15.37 -0.01
C ARG A 259 10.96 16.18 -0.49
N LEU A 260 9.75 15.83 -0.05
CA LEU A 260 8.52 16.49 -0.51
C LEU A 260 7.85 17.37 0.54
N ASN A 261 8.09 17.15 1.83
CA ASN A 261 7.42 17.85 2.93
C ASN A 261 7.58 19.38 2.86
N ASP A 262 8.80 19.87 2.61
CA ASP A 262 9.10 21.31 2.58
C ASP A 262 8.47 22.04 1.38
N HIS A 263 7.96 21.30 0.41
CA HIS A 263 7.25 21.85 -0.74
C HIS A 263 5.74 22.00 -0.49
N CYS A 264 5.22 21.49 0.62
CA CYS A 264 3.82 21.58 0.99
C CYS A 264 3.52 22.85 1.80
N GLY A 265 2.59 23.67 1.31
CA GLY A 265 2.04 24.81 2.05
C GLY A 265 0.58 24.59 2.41
N TYR A 266 0.22 24.78 3.67
CA TYR A 266 -1.15 24.65 4.18
C TYR A 266 -1.68 26.00 4.66
N HIS A 267 -2.83 26.40 4.13
CA HIS A 267 -3.46 27.67 4.48
C HIS A 267 -4.94 27.44 4.81
N THR A 268 -5.42 28.04 5.89
CA THR A 268 -6.83 28.00 6.25
C THR A 268 -7.59 29.02 5.43
N GLU A 269 -8.53 28.54 4.61
CA GLU A 269 -9.51 29.37 3.94
C GLU A 269 -10.82 29.35 4.74
N TYR A 270 -11.35 30.54 5.02
CA TYR A 270 -12.65 30.71 5.66
C TYR A 270 -13.69 30.98 4.56
N LYS A 271 -14.73 30.14 4.48
CA LYS A 271 -15.84 30.32 3.55
C LYS A 271 -17.17 30.46 4.30
N GLY A 272 -17.97 31.44 3.92
CA GLY A 272 -19.28 31.68 4.52
C GLY A 272 -19.36 33.00 5.30
N PRO A 273 -20.46 33.26 6.01
CA PRO A 273 -20.67 34.51 6.72
C PRO A 273 -19.67 34.68 7.88
N ALA A 274 -19.28 35.92 8.16
CA ALA A 274 -18.26 36.26 9.17
C ALA A 274 -18.55 35.72 10.59
N PHE A 275 -19.82 35.46 10.91
CA PHE A 275 -20.26 34.96 12.21
C PHE A 275 -20.32 33.42 12.30
N ALA A 276 -20.19 32.70 11.18
CA ALA A 276 -20.15 31.24 11.14
C ALA A 276 -19.37 30.73 9.90
N PRO A 277 -18.08 31.08 9.75
CA PRO A 277 -17.32 30.64 8.60
C PRO A 277 -16.96 29.16 8.71
N ILE A 278 -17.17 28.42 7.63
CA ILE A 278 -16.65 27.06 7.46
C ILE A 278 -15.15 27.17 7.19
N GLN A 279 -14.36 26.49 8.00
CA GLN A 279 -12.92 26.41 7.81
C GLN A 279 -12.59 25.27 6.86
N LYS A 280 -11.81 25.55 5.83
CA LYS A 280 -11.22 24.53 4.96
C LYS A 280 -9.72 24.76 4.87
N ILE A 281 -8.94 23.74 5.22
CA ILE A 281 -7.50 23.78 4.97
C ILE A 281 -7.26 23.46 3.50
N LYS A 282 -6.59 24.37 2.80
CA LYS A 282 -6.14 24.18 1.43
C LYS A 282 -4.65 23.87 1.44
N SER A 283 -4.27 22.79 0.77
CA SER A 283 -2.87 22.46 0.52
C SER A 283 -2.42 22.98 -0.85
N THR A 284 -1.14 23.31 -0.94
CA THR A 284 -0.46 23.78 -2.16
C THR A 284 0.88 23.10 -2.24
N TYR A 285 1.36 22.84 -3.46
CA TYR A 285 2.69 22.29 -3.71
C TYR A 285 3.51 23.30 -4.51
N LYS A 286 4.73 23.59 -4.05
CA LYS A 286 5.65 24.57 -4.65
C LYS A 286 7.01 23.95 -5.06
N GLY A 287 7.07 22.62 -5.14
CA GLY A 287 8.28 21.89 -5.47
C GLY A 287 8.47 21.67 -6.98
N PRO A 288 9.50 20.90 -7.37
CA PRO A 288 9.75 20.54 -8.77
C PRO A 288 8.59 19.73 -9.36
N ASN A 289 8.44 19.75 -10.68
CA ASN A 289 7.50 18.84 -11.33
C ASN A 289 7.96 17.39 -11.11
N ILE A 290 7.10 16.59 -10.51
CA ILE A 290 7.32 15.16 -10.24
C ILE A 290 6.28 14.29 -10.95
N ASP A 291 5.53 14.85 -11.89
CA ASP A 291 4.60 14.08 -12.73
C ASP A 291 5.34 13.09 -13.63
#